data_AF-A0A3P6S3B9-F1
#
_entry.id   AF-A0A3P6S3B9-F1
#
_cell.length_a   1.000
_cell.length_b   1.000
_cell.length_c   1.000
_cell.angle_alpha   90.00
_cell.angle_beta   90.00
_cell.angle_gamma   90.00
#
_symmetry.space_group_name_H-M   'P 1'
#
loop_
_entity.id
_entity.type
_entity.pdbx_description
1 polymer ?
#
loop_
_entity_poly.entity_id
_entity_poly.type
_entity_poly.pdbx_seq_one_letter_code
_entity_poly.pdbx_strand_id
1 'polypeptide(L)'
;VRIRSREQNGRSTYTVTKRDLVSGKDFVETRTQITFREYMRYQAMTDTSRLPLHKQRRCFMVGSQYFNLDIYTVLPPSACPLQIDGHLMFLETYTTIPKGEPLPLPDFLTIEKEITGQSAYSMYSMSKKPNAVCEVEEFLGAAEFKDD
;
A
#
# COMPACT_ATOMS: atom_id res chain seq x y z
N VAL A 1 -7.39 1.10 11.45
CA VAL A 1 -6.63 -0.02 12.08
C VAL A 1 -6.19 -0.98 10.97
N ARG A 2 -5.03 -1.62 11.10
CA ARG A 2 -4.51 -2.61 10.13
C ARG A 2 -3.99 -3.83 10.89
N ILE A 3 -4.39 -5.03 10.47
CA ILE A 3 -3.74 -6.27 10.91
C ILE A 3 -2.76 -6.76 9.85
N ARG A 4 -1.70 -7.44 10.28
CA ARG A 4 -0.69 -8.02 9.39
C ARG A 4 -0.26 -9.38 9.94
N SER A 5 -0.15 -10.35 9.04
CA SER A 5 0.66 -11.55 9.25
C SER A 5 1.96 -11.40 8.46
N ARG A 6 3.07 -11.85 9.03
CA ARG A 6 4.36 -11.95 8.37
C ARG A 6 4.93 -13.33 8.64
N GLU A 7 5.28 -14.02 7.57
CA GLU A 7 5.98 -15.29 7.62
C GLU A 7 7.44 -15.10 7.21
N GLN A 8 8.36 -15.70 7.95
CA GLN A 8 9.77 -15.73 7.63
C GLN A 8 10.40 -17.00 8.21
N ASN A 9 11.13 -17.77 7.41
CA ASN A 9 11.80 -19.00 7.82
C ASN A 9 10.86 -19.98 8.55
N GLY A 10 9.64 -20.15 8.03
CA GLY A 10 8.59 -21.00 8.61
C GLY A 10 7.98 -20.50 9.92
N ARG A 11 8.30 -19.26 10.35
CA ARG A 11 7.73 -18.65 11.56
C ARG A 11 6.79 -17.52 11.17
N SER A 12 5.61 -17.54 11.78
CA SER A 12 4.59 -16.50 11.58
C SER A 12 4.52 -15.56 12.76
N THR A 13 4.44 -14.27 12.47
CA THR A 13 4.24 -13.18 13.43
C THR A 13 3.01 -12.38 13.04
N TYR A 14 2.26 -11.91 14.04
CA TYR A 14 1.02 -11.18 13.82
C TYR A 14 1.10 -9.86 14.57
N THR A 15 0.65 -8.80 13.91
CA THR A 15 0.65 -7.45 14.48
C THR A 15 -0.64 -6.72 14.15
N VAL A 16 -1.11 -5.90 15.09
CA VAL A 16 -2.12 -4.88 14.85
C VAL A 16 -1.47 -3.50 14.91
N THR A 17 -1.84 -2.63 13.98
CA THR A 17 -1.38 -1.26 13.90
C THR A 17 -2.58 -0.33 13.97
N LYS A 18 -2.57 0.60 14.93
CA LYS A 18 -3.55 1.67 15.05
C LYS A 18 -2.85 3.01 14.80
N ARG A 19 -3.50 3.88 14.03
CA ARG A 19 -3.05 5.26 13.83
C ARG A 19 -4.11 6.16 14.43
N ASP A 20 -3.71 6.94 15.42
CA ASP A 20 -4.57 7.89 16.11
C ASP A 20 -4.13 9.31 15.75
N LEU A 21 -5.11 10.15 15.38
CA LEU A 21 -4.87 11.56 15.08
C LEU A 21 -4.65 12.30 16.40
N VAL A 22 -3.55 13.03 16.50
CA VAL A 22 -3.29 13.95 17.62
C VAL A 22 -3.44 15.38 17.10
N SER A 23 -3.92 16.30 17.95
CA SER A 23 -4.15 17.70 17.59
C SER A 23 -2.92 18.30 16.88
N GLY A 24 -3.11 18.79 15.65
CA GLY A 24 -2.03 19.39 14.85
C GLY A 24 -1.70 18.73 13.51
N LYS A 25 -2.44 17.70 13.08
CA LYS A 25 -2.22 16.87 11.86
C LYS A 25 -1.17 15.76 12.01
N ASP A 26 -0.61 15.59 13.20
CA ASP A 26 0.29 14.49 13.49
C ASP A 26 -0.49 13.20 13.80
N PHE A 27 0.12 12.06 13.46
CA PHE A 27 -0.43 10.74 13.72
C PHE A 27 0.51 9.97 14.64
N VAL A 28 -0.04 9.39 15.69
CA VAL A 28 0.68 8.41 16.51
C VAL A 28 0.35 7.02 15.98
N GLU A 29 1.38 6.30 15.52
CA GLU A 29 1.24 4.90 15.10
C GLU A 29 1.63 3.97 16.25
N THR A 30 0.65 3.22 16.77
CA THR A 30 0.86 2.18 17.79
C THR A 30 0.86 0.82 17.12
N ARG A 31 1.96 0.07 17.27
CA ARG A 31 2.11 -1.29 16.75
C ARG A 31 2.20 -2.29 17.90
N THR A 32 1.25 -3.23 17.96
CA THR A 32 1.17 -4.25 19.00
C THR A 32 1.33 -5.64 18.38
N GLN A 33 2.16 -6.48 18.98
CA GLN A 33 2.25 -7.89 18.62
C GLN A 33 1.06 -8.64 19.23
N ILE A 34 0.46 -9.53 18.45
CA ILE A 34 -0.72 -10.31 18.86
C ILE A 34 -0.49 -11.79 18.60
N THR A 35 -1.29 -12.62 19.27
CA THR A 35 -1.32 -14.07 19.06
C THR A 35 -2.08 -14.41 17.77
N PHE A 36 -1.88 -15.64 17.27
CA PHE A 36 -2.66 -16.15 16.13
C PHE A 36 -4.18 -16.13 16.41
N ARG A 37 -4.61 -16.49 17.64
CA ARG A 37 -6.02 -16.51 18.01
C ARG A 37 -6.65 -15.12 17.97
N GLU A 38 -5.90 -14.07 18.35
CA GLU A 38 -6.37 -12.69 18.24
C GLU A 38 -6.39 -12.22 16.79
N TYR A 39 -5.38 -12.59 16.00
CA TYR A 39 -5.35 -12.31 14.57
C TYR A 39 -6.59 -12.87 13.85
N MET A 40 -6.94 -14.13 14.11
CA MET A 40 -8.16 -14.74 13.55
C MET A 40 -9.44 -14.02 13.96
N ARG A 41 -9.52 -13.55 15.23
CA ARG A 41 -10.65 -12.76 15.71
C ARG A 41 -10.75 -11.42 14.99
N TYR A 42 -9.64 -10.71 14.81
CA TYR A 42 -9.64 -9.48 14.03
C TYR A 42 -9.97 -9.71 12.56
N GLN A 43 -9.52 -10.83 11.99
CA GLN A 43 -9.81 -11.18 10.60
C GLN A 43 -11.32 -11.32 10.37
N ALA A 44 -12.06 -11.89 11.33
CA ALA A 44 -13.53 -11.98 11.27
C ALA A 44 -14.24 -10.62 11.35
N MET A 45 -13.57 -9.58 11.85
CA MET A 45 -14.09 -8.21 11.98
C MET A 45 -13.52 -7.26 10.92
N THR A 46 -12.91 -7.81 9.87
CA THR A 46 -12.29 -6.99 8.82
C THR A 46 -13.36 -6.24 8.03
N ASP A 47 -13.04 -5.01 7.67
CA ASP A 47 -13.86 -4.18 6.78
C ASP A 47 -14.05 -4.83 5.41
N THR A 48 -15.31 -5.05 5.03
CA THR A 48 -15.71 -5.72 3.78
C THR A 48 -15.53 -4.87 2.53
N SER A 49 -15.33 -3.55 2.68
CA SER A 49 -15.03 -2.64 1.57
C SER A 49 -13.58 -2.73 1.09
N ARG A 50 -12.74 -3.52 1.77
CA ARG A 50 -11.31 -3.67 1.47
C ARG A 50 -10.88 -5.12 1.37
N LEU A 51 -9.88 -5.35 0.53
CA LEU A 51 -9.27 -6.65 0.27
C LEU A 51 -7.86 -6.73 0.87
N PRO A 52 -7.43 -7.91 1.35
CA PRO A 52 -6.07 -8.11 1.83
C PRO A 52 -5.08 -7.95 0.68
N LEU A 53 -3.94 -7.30 0.99
CA LEU A 53 -2.82 -7.20 0.07
C LEU A 53 -1.77 -8.25 0.41
N HIS A 54 -1.46 -9.10 -0.57
CA HIS A 54 -0.43 -10.14 -0.45
C HIS A 54 0.80 -9.74 -1.22
N LYS A 55 1.95 -9.79 -0.54
CA LYS A 55 3.25 -9.45 -1.14
C LYS A 55 4.37 -10.27 -0.58
N GLN A 56 5.38 -10.52 -1.42
CA GLN A 56 6.68 -11.03 -1.01
C GLN A 56 7.64 -9.85 -0.94
N ARG A 57 8.37 -9.72 0.17
CA ARG A 57 9.35 -8.66 0.35
C ARG A 57 10.76 -9.23 0.29
N ARG A 58 11.57 -8.74 -0.64
CA ARG A 58 13.02 -8.97 -0.69
C ARG A 58 13.71 -7.73 -0.16
N CYS A 59 14.67 -7.91 0.75
CA CYS A 59 15.43 -6.80 1.29
C CYS A 59 16.89 -6.97 0.92
N PHE A 60 17.54 -5.91 0.47
CA PHE A 60 18.92 -5.92 0.06
C PHE A 60 19.55 -4.54 0.24
N MET A 61 20.88 -4.49 0.15
CA MET A 61 21.66 -3.27 0.30
C MET A 61 22.41 -2.99 -1.00
N VAL A 62 22.44 -1.73 -1.42
CA VAL A 62 23.25 -1.25 -2.54
C VAL A 62 24.04 -0.04 -2.04
N GLY A 63 25.37 -0.16 -2.03
CA GLY A 63 26.23 0.82 -1.36
C GLY A 63 25.87 0.94 0.12
N SER A 64 25.49 2.15 0.55
CA SER A 64 25.05 2.44 1.91
C SER A 64 23.52 2.48 2.08
N GLN A 65 22.76 2.16 1.02
CA GLN A 65 21.31 2.30 1.01
C GLN A 65 20.62 0.94 1.15
N TYR A 66 19.67 0.86 2.08
CA TYR A 66 18.85 -0.33 2.30
C TYR A 66 17.53 -0.21 1.55
N PHE A 67 17.20 -1.23 0.76
CA PHE A 67 16.01 -1.28 -0.09
C PHE A 67 15.07 -2.43 0.32
N ASN A 68 13.77 -2.18 0.21
CA ASN A 68 12.71 -3.17 0.29
C ASN A 68 12.03 -3.28 -1.08
N LEU A 69 12.17 -4.42 -1.75
CA LEU A 69 11.43 -4.73 -2.96
C LEU A 69 10.19 -5.54 -2.61
N ASP A 70 9.03 -4.92 -2.76
CA ASP A 70 7.72 -5.54 -2.60
C ASP A 70 7.20 -6.07 -3.93
N ILE A 71 6.91 -7.37 -3.98
CA ILE A 71 6.33 -8.05 -5.14
C ILE A 71 4.92 -8.47 -4.75
N TYR A 72 3.91 -7.83 -5.32
CA TYR A 72 2.52 -8.15 -5.02
C TYR A 72 2.09 -9.41 -5.77
N THR A 73 1.61 -10.41 -5.05
CA THR A 73 1.27 -11.74 -5.61
C THR A 73 -0.22 -11.90 -5.88
N VAL A 74 -1.06 -11.16 -5.16
CA VAL A 74 -2.51 -11.11 -5.36
C VAL A 74 -2.91 -9.65 -5.34
N LEU A 75 -3.51 -9.22 -6.45
CA LEU A 75 -3.90 -7.82 -6.65
C LEU A 75 -5.41 -7.67 -6.55
N PRO A 76 -5.89 -6.76 -5.68
CA PRO A 76 -7.26 -6.29 -5.73
C PRO A 76 -7.55 -5.62 -7.08
N PRO A 77 -8.81 -5.63 -7.53
CA PRO A 77 -9.19 -5.00 -8.80
C PRO A 77 -8.78 -3.51 -8.88
N SER A 78 -8.83 -2.77 -7.76
CA SER A 78 -8.39 -1.37 -7.70
C SER A 78 -6.91 -1.15 -7.99
N ALA A 79 -6.07 -2.19 -7.87
CA ALA A 79 -4.63 -2.13 -8.13
C ALA A 79 -4.25 -2.63 -9.53
N CYS A 80 -5.19 -3.23 -10.28
CA CYS A 80 -4.93 -3.78 -11.61
C CYS A 80 -4.40 -2.73 -12.62
N PRO A 81 -4.94 -1.50 -12.68
CA PRO A 81 -4.43 -0.47 -13.60
C PRO A 81 -3.00 0.01 -13.29
N LEU A 82 -2.46 -0.33 -12.12
CA LEU A 82 -1.11 0.08 -11.69
C LEU A 82 -0.03 -0.91 -12.13
N GLN A 83 -0.40 -2.05 -12.72
CA GLN A 83 0.53 -3.07 -13.18
C GLN A 83 1.35 -2.59 -14.37
N ILE A 84 2.58 -3.09 -14.46
CA ILE A 84 3.47 -2.95 -15.61
C ILE A 84 3.80 -4.37 -16.05
N ASP A 85 3.51 -4.71 -17.30
CA ASP A 85 3.68 -6.06 -17.86
C ASP A 85 3.06 -7.17 -16.99
N GLY A 86 1.88 -6.89 -16.43
CA GLY A 86 1.15 -7.83 -15.58
C GLY A 86 1.70 -7.97 -14.15
N HIS A 87 2.72 -7.21 -13.76
CA HIS A 87 3.33 -7.26 -12.44
C HIS A 87 3.16 -5.94 -11.69
N LEU A 88 3.10 -6.01 -10.36
CA LEU A 88 3.14 -4.81 -9.51
C LEU A 88 4.25 -4.98 -8.48
N MET A 89 5.30 -4.18 -8.65
CA MET A 89 6.50 -4.22 -7.82
C MET A 89 6.86 -2.82 -7.34
N PHE A 90 7.13 -2.66 -6.06
CA PHE A 90 7.58 -1.39 -5.48
C PHE A 90 8.96 -1.54 -4.87
N LEU A 91 9.86 -0.63 -5.22
CA LEU A 91 11.14 -0.47 -4.57
C LEU A 91 11.04 0.68 -3.57
N GLU A 92 11.02 0.36 -2.27
CA GLU A 92 10.90 1.32 -1.17
C GLU A 92 12.25 1.47 -0.45
N THR A 93 12.61 2.71 -0.12
CA THR A 93 13.83 3.03 0.61
C THR A 93 13.62 4.20 1.56
N TYR A 94 14.39 4.24 2.65
CA TYR A 94 14.44 5.40 3.54
C TYR A 94 15.83 5.99 3.47
N THR A 95 15.92 7.25 3.09
CA THR A 95 17.19 7.93 2.86
C THR A 95 17.21 9.29 3.52
N THR A 96 18.39 9.74 3.93
CA THR A 96 18.66 11.12 4.35
C THR A 96 19.09 12.00 3.18
N ILE A 97 19.24 11.42 1.98
CA ILE A 97 19.57 12.15 0.76
C ILE A 97 18.41 13.11 0.43
N PRO A 98 18.68 14.41 0.24
CA PRO A 98 17.67 15.38 -0.12
C PRO A 98 16.90 15.01 -1.40
N LYS A 99 15.64 15.42 -1.49
CA LYS A 99 14.87 15.26 -2.72
C LYS A 99 15.55 15.99 -3.88
N GLY A 100 15.76 15.29 -4.99
CA GLY A 100 16.38 15.84 -6.20
C GLY A 100 17.87 15.49 -6.34
N GLU A 101 18.52 14.99 -5.27
CA GLU A 101 19.85 14.41 -5.38
C GLU A 101 19.80 12.96 -5.90
N PRO A 102 20.84 12.51 -6.62
CA PRO A 102 20.87 11.17 -7.18
C PRO A 102 20.97 10.11 -6.08
N LEU A 103 19.94 9.27 -6.00
CA LEU A 103 19.95 8.08 -5.16
C LEU A 103 20.71 6.95 -5.88
N PRO A 104 21.64 6.23 -5.23
CA PRO A 104 22.28 5.06 -5.83
C PRO A 104 21.26 3.92 -5.98
N LEU A 105 20.70 3.80 -7.19
CA LEU A 105 19.75 2.76 -7.54
C LEU A 105 20.50 1.46 -7.91
N PRO A 106 19.91 0.29 -7.61
CA PRO A 106 20.41 -1.00 -8.10
C PRO A 106 20.47 -1.03 -9.63
N ASP A 107 21.65 -1.34 -10.18
CA ASP A 107 21.90 -1.50 -11.62
C ASP A 107 21.19 -2.72 -12.23
N PHE A 108 20.93 -3.74 -11.42
CA PHE A 108 20.20 -4.95 -11.81
C PHE A 108 18.67 -4.77 -11.89
N LEU A 109 18.13 -3.57 -11.62
CA LEU A 109 16.70 -3.28 -11.76
C LEU A 109 16.45 -2.15 -12.76
N THR A 110 15.50 -2.37 -13.67
CA THR A 110 14.93 -1.29 -14.50
C THR A 110 13.89 -0.54 -13.68
N ILE A 111 14.11 0.75 -13.44
CA ILE A 111 13.17 1.59 -12.68
C ILE A 111 12.26 2.35 -13.64
N GLU A 112 10.97 2.08 -13.55
CA GLU A 112 9.95 2.66 -14.44
C GLU A 112 9.61 4.11 -14.07
N LYS A 113 9.29 4.37 -12.79
CA LYS A 113 8.90 5.70 -12.33
C LYS A 113 8.97 5.86 -10.81
N GLU A 114 9.15 7.10 -10.38
CA GLU A 114 9.08 7.51 -8.98
C GLU A 114 7.63 7.74 -8.54
N ILE A 115 7.20 7.04 -7.48
CA ILE A 115 5.81 7.06 -6.98
C ILE A 115 5.65 7.65 -5.58
N THR A 116 6.71 8.18 -4.97
CA THR A 116 6.65 8.78 -3.62
C THR A 116 5.59 9.88 -3.53
N GLY A 117 4.69 9.75 -2.56
CA GLY A 117 3.61 10.72 -2.31
C GLY A 117 2.36 10.54 -3.18
N GLN A 118 2.37 9.63 -4.17
CA GLN A 118 1.19 9.36 -4.99
C GLN A 118 0.19 8.47 -4.25
N SER A 119 -0.97 9.04 -3.92
CA SER A 119 -2.00 8.37 -3.09
C SER A 119 -2.59 7.11 -3.73
N ALA A 120 -2.59 7.03 -5.07
CA ALA A 120 -3.06 5.87 -5.83
C ALA A 120 -2.26 4.60 -5.51
N TYR A 121 -0.96 4.72 -5.27
CA TYR A 121 -0.05 3.60 -4.93
C TYR A 121 -0.03 3.28 -3.43
N SER A 122 -0.80 4.00 -2.61
CA SER A 122 -0.89 3.68 -1.19
C SER A 122 -1.58 2.34 -0.99
N MET A 123 -1.10 1.55 -0.01
CA MET A 123 -1.76 0.29 0.38
C MET A 123 -3.25 0.48 0.71
N TYR A 124 -3.64 1.66 1.21
CA TYR A 124 -5.03 1.97 1.50
C TYR A 124 -5.88 2.06 0.23
N SER A 125 -5.42 2.81 -0.78
CA SER A 125 -6.10 2.95 -2.06
C SER A 125 -6.15 1.63 -2.83
N MET A 126 -5.02 0.92 -2.88
CA MET A 126 -4.91 -0.37 -3.57
C MET A 126 -5.76 -1.48 -2.95
N SER A 127 -6.14 -1.35 -1.67
CA SER A 127 -6.98 -2.35 -0.98
C SER A 127 -8.47 -2.18 -1.26
N LYS A 128 -8.92 -1.12 -1.94
CA LYS A 128 -10.35 -0.86 -2.12
C LYS A 128 -11.00 -1.97 -2.96
N LYS A 129 -12.13 -2.49 -2.48
CA LYS A 129 -12.99 -3.33 -3.31
C LYS A 129 -13.85 -2.39 -4.16
N PRO A 130 -13.87 -2.50 -5.50
CA PRO A 130 -14.86 -1.79 -6.28
C PRO A 130 -16.25 -2.28 -5.85
N ASN A 131 -17.13 -1.35 -5.50
CA ASN A 131 -18.53 -1.68 -5.29
C ASN A 131 -19.10 -2.21 -6.61
N ALA A 132 -19.91 -3.27 -6.55
CA ALA A 132 -20.56 -3.86 -7.73
C ALA A 132 -21.63 -2.96 -8.37
N VAL A 133 -21.72 -1.70 -7.96
CA VAL A 133 -22.53 -0.69 -8.63
C VAL A 133 -21.60 0.02 -9.59
N CYS A 134 -21.80 -0.22 -10.88
CA CYS A 134 -21.10 0.41 -11.98
C CYS A 134 -21.00 1.93 -11.75
N GLU A 135 -19.80 2.46 -11.49
CA GLU A 135 -19.49 3.84 -11.85
C GLU A 135 -19.17 3.85 -13.35
N VAL A 136 -20.20 3.59 -14.14
CA VAL A 136 -20.28 3.99 -15.54
C VAL A 136 -21.52 4.87 -15.65
N GLU A 137 -21.48 6.02 -14.99
CA GLU A 137 -22.32 7.15 -15.36
C GLU A 137 -21.44 8.39 -15.41
N GLU A 138 -20.86 8.56 -16.60
CA GLU A 138 -20.50 9.85 -17.15
C GLU A 138 -21.78 10.71 -17.16
N PHE A 139 -21.97 11.53 -16.13
CA PHE A 139 -23.16 12.35 -15.96
C PHE A 139 -23.11 13.52 -16.97
N LEU A 140 -23.53 13.21 -18.20
CA LEU A 140 -24.01 14.16 -19.21
C LEU A 140 -25.21 14.92 -18.64
N GLY A 141 -24.96 15.99 -17.88
CA GLY A 141 -26.05 16.78 -17.30
C GLY A 141 -25.66 18.08 -16.58
N ALA A 142 -24.40 18.50 -16.61
CA ALA A 142 -23.97 19.73 -15.92
C ALA A 142 -23.93 20.98 -16.83
N ALA A 143 -24.79 21.04 -17.85
CA ALA A 143 -24.84 22.16 -18.80
C ALA A 143 -26.19 22.91 -18.83
N GLU A 144 -27.12 22.63 -17.92
CA GLU A 144 -28.39 23.35 -17.85
C GLU A 144 -28.68 23.83 -16.43
N PHE A 145 -27.91 24.81 -15.94
CA PHE A 145 -28.40 25.85 -15.02
C PHE A 145 -27.46 27.05 -15.17
N LYS A 146 -27.80 27.95 -16.11
CA LYS A 146 -27.34 29.33 -16.06
C LYS A 146 -28.38 30.10 -15.25
N ASP A 147 -27.98 30.61 -14.10
CA ASP A 147 -28.79 31.57 -13.36
C ASP A 147 -28.82 32.90 -14.13
N ASP A 148 -30.04 33.43 -14.33
CA ASP A 148 -30.32 34.79 -14.80
C ASP A 148 -30.07 35.84 -13.69
#